data_AF-A0A6L6HV81-F1
#
_entry.id   AF-A0A6L6HV81-F1
#
_cell.length_a   1.000
_cell.length_b   1.000
_cell.length_c   1.000
_cell.angle_alpha   90.00
_cell.angle_beta   90.00
_cell.angle_gamma   90.00
#
_symmetry.space_group_name_H-M   'P 1'
#
loop_
_entity.id
_entity.type
_entity.pdbx_description
1 polymer ?
#
loop_
_entity_poly.entity_id
_entity_poly.type
_entity_poly.pdbx_seq_one_letter_code
_entity_poly.pdbx_strand_id
1 'polypeptide(L)' 'MNTQPIGDQGPSAEQIEALRAYRDRHGRRWKSRLLAEWLSSTGGEGPDLRQVRNTFGPSWLLNYRLPD' A
#
# COMPACT_ATOMS: atom_id res chain seq x y z
N MET A 1 16.51 -11.24 7.27
CA MET A 1 15.78 -9.97 7.37
C MET A 1 15.99 -9.25 6.05
N ASN A 2 15.05 -9.35 5.11
CA ASN A 2 15.21 -8.75 3.78
C ASN A 2 14.94 -7.25 3.85
N THR A 3 15.99 -6.51 4.15
CA THR A 3 16.08 -5.06 3.93
C THR A 3 16.19 -4.84 2.42
N GLN A 4 15.07 -4.59 1.73
CA GLN A 4 15.13 -4.17 0.33
C GLN A 4 15.77 -2.77 0.25
N PRO A 5 16.80 -2.57 -0.59
CA PRO A 5 17.54 -1.33 -0.67
C PRO A 5 16.70 -0.21 -1.28
N ILE A 6 16.78 0.96 -0.64
CA ILE A 6 16.15 2.21 -1.05
C ILE A 6 16.89 2.70 -2.29
N GLY A 7 16.28 2.58 -3.46
CA GLY A 7 16.79 3.16 -4.69
C GLY A 7 15.66 3.37 -5.67
N ASP A 8 14.97 4.51 -5.58
CA ASP A 8 14.04 5.07 -6.58
C ASP A 8 12.86 4.19 -7.06
N GLN A 9 12.77 2.94 -6.60
CA GLN A 9 11.78 1.96 -7.03
C GLN A 9 10.55 2.03 -6.14
N GLY A 10 9.39 2.22 -6.76
CA GLY A 10 8.09 2.08 -6.12
C GLY A 10 7.83 0.68 -5.56
N PRO A 11 6.61 0.41 -5.08
CA PRO A 11 6.21 -0.88 -4.56
C PRO A 11 6.53 -2.01 -5.54
N SER A 12 6.85 -3.19 -4.99
CA SER A 12 7.09 -4.39 -5.78
C SER A 12 5.82 -4.81 -6.53
N ALA A 13 5.95 -5.61 -7.59
CA ALA A 13 4.79 -6.04 -8.40
C ALA A 13 3.67 -6.68 -7.55
N GLU A 14 4.02 -7.52 -6.57
CA GLU A 14 3.07 -8.15 -5.64
C GLU A 14 2.31 -7.12 -4.79
N GLN A 15 3.01 -6.08 -4.32
CA GLN A 15 2.42 -4.97 -3.58
C GLN A 15 1.50 -4.12 -4.46
N ILE A 16 1.89 -3.89 -5.72
CA ILE A 16 1.06 -3.21 -6.72
C ILE A 16 -0.21 -4.02 -7.01
N GLU A 17 -0.09 -5.33 -7.16
CA GLU A 17 -1.24 -6.22 -7.34
C GLU A 17 -2.15 -6.23 -6.12
N ALA A 18 -1.61 -6.26 -4.91
CA ALA A 18 -2.39 -6.15 -3.68
C ALA A 18 -3.13 -4.80 -3.59
N LEU A 19 -2.47 -3.70 -3.94
CA LEU A 19 -3.08 -2.37 -4.01
C LEU A 19 -4.15 -2.31 -5.12
N ARG A 20 -3.94 -2.96 -6.26
CA ARG A 20 -4.93 -3.11 -7.35
C ARG A 20 -6.14 -3.90 -6.90
N ALA A 21 -5.94 -5.07 -6.30
CA ALA A 21 -7.02 -5.90 -5.79
C ALA A 21 -7.82 -5.17 -4.70
N TYR A 22 -7.13 -4.44 -3.81
CA TYR A 22 -7.78 -3.61 -2.79
C TYR A 22 -8.57 -2.45 -3.42
N ARG A 23 -8.00 -1.79 -4.45
CA ARG A 23 -8.69 -0.78 -5.25
C ARG A 23 -9.94 -1.34 -5.90
N ASP A 24 -9.85 -2.48 -6.57
CA ASP A 24 -10.97 -3.11 -7.27
C ASP A 24 -12.08 -3.52 -6.28
N ARG A 25 -11.70 -4.02 -5.11
CA ARG A 25 -12.64 -4.41 -4.04
C ARG A 25 -13.37 -3.22 -3.40
N HIS A 26 -12.67 -2.09 -3.21
CA HIS A 26 -13.21 -0.94 -2.47
C HIS A 26 -13.61 0.26 -3.36
N GLY A 27 -13.31 0.21 -4.66
CA GLY A 27 -13.60 1.27 -5.62
C GLY A 27 -12.84 2.57 -5.33
N ARG A 28 -13.35 3.71 -5.80
CA ARG A 28 -12.65 5.02 -5.76
C ARG A 28 -12.20 5.49 -4.36
N ARG A 29 -12.83 5.01 -3.29
CA ARG A 29 -12.50 5.39 -1.90
C ARG A 29 -11.45 4.48 -1.24
N TRP A 30 -10.89 3.54 -2.00
CA TRP A 30 -9.89 2.59 -1.49
C TRP A 30 -8.71 3.27 -0.78
N LYS A 31 -8.20 4.39 -1.30
CA LYS A 31 -7.09 5.14 -0.68
C LYS A 31 -7.42 5.65 0.72
N SER A 32 -8.54 6.35 0.87
CA SER A 32 -8.97 6.89 2.17
C SER A 32 -9.26 5.79 3.17
N ARG A 33 -9.83 4.67 2.70
CA ARG A 33 -10.10 3.51 3.55
C ARG A 33 -8.82 2.82 4.00
N LEU A 34 -7.90 2.57 3.07
CA LEU A 34 -6.61 1.97 3.36
C LEU A 34 -5.80 2.85 4.32
N LEU A 35 -5.82 4.19 4.12
CA LEU A 35 -5.20 5.13 5.04
C LEU A 35 -5.81 5.07 6.44
N ALA A 36 -7.14 4.97 6.54
CA ALA A 36 -7.82 4.83 7.83
C ALA A 36 -7.46 3.49 8.52
N GLU A 37 -7.35 2.40 7.77
CA GLU A 37 -6.89 1.10 8.30
C GLU A 37 -5.43 1.16 8.76
N TRP A 38 -4.57 1.84 8.00
CA TRP A 38 -3.17 2.06 8.36
C TRP A 38 -3.03 2.80 9.68
N LEU A 39 -3.85 3.84 9.90
CA LEU A 39 -3.91 4.61 11.13
C LEU A 39 -4.53 3.83 12.29
N SER A 40 -5.55 3.02 12.01
CA SER A 40 -6.25 2.22 13.00
C SER A 40 -5.47 0.99 13.46
N SER A 41 -4.36 0.62 12.79
CA SER A 41 -3.58 -0.61 13.04
C SER A 41 -4.44 -1.88 13.12
N THR A 42 -5.59 -1.90 12.44
CA THR A 42 -6.63 -2.93 12.64
C THR A 42 -6.24 -4.27 12.01
N GLY A 43 -5.13 -4.35 11.29
CA GLY A 43 -4.57 -5.63 10.81
C GLY A 43 -5.39 -6.31 9.70
N GLY A 44 -6.45 -5.67 9.19
CA GLY A 44 -7.23 -6.15 8.03
C GLY A 44 -6.48 -6.04 6.70
N GLU A 45 -5.36 -5.33 6.71
CA GLU A 45 -4.44 -5.19 5.61
C GLU A 45 -3.54 -6.44 5.47
N GLY A 46 -3.56 -7.04 4.27
CA GLY A 46 -2.71 -8.17 3.92
C GLY A 46 -1.21 -7.89 4.14
N PRO A 47 -0.37 -8.94 4.20
CA PRO A 47 1.07 -8.80 4.49
C PRO A 47 1.77 -7.81 3.55
N ASP A 48 1.36 -7.76 2.28
CA ASP A 48 1.93 -6.88 1.25
C ASP A 48 1.64 -5.40 1.54
N LEU A 49 0.38 -5.07 1.84
CA LEU A 49 -0.05 -3.71 2.18
C LEU A 49 0.63 -3.21 3.46
N ARG A 50 0.84 -4.11 4.42
CA ARG A 50 1.56 -3.81 5.65
C ARG A 50 3.03 -3.52 5.38
N GLN A 51 3.65 -4.26 4.46
CA GLN A 51 5.00 -3.96 3.98
C GLN A 51 5.06 -2.61 3.29
N VAL A 52 4.11 -2.31 2.38
CA VAL A 52 4.02 -0.99 1.73
C VAL A 52 3.95 0.13 2.78
N ARG A 53 3.09 -0.03 3.80
CA ARG A 53 3.00 0.93 4.90
C ARG A 53 4.32 1.07 5.65
N ASN A 54 4.97 -0.03 6.00
CA ASN A 54 6.24 -0.01 6.74
C ASN A 54 7.39 0.58 5.93
N THR A 55 7.38 0.41 4.61
CA THR A 55 8.45 0.86 3.71
C THR A 55 8.28 2.31 3.27
N PHE A 56 7.06 2.72 2.90
CA PHE A 56 6.81 4.02 2.29
C PHE A 56 6.02 4.99 3.19
N GLY A 57 5.25 4.47 4.14
CA GLY A 57 4.45 5.26 5.07
C GLY A 57 3.12 5.78 4.49
N PRO A 58 2.27 6.36 5.36
CA PRO A 58 0.92 6.82 4.99
C PRO A 58 0.87 8.00 4.02
N SER A 59 1.85 8.91 4.06
CA SER A 59 1.93 10.05 3.15
C SER A 59 2.22 9.64 1.71
N TRP A 60 2.96 8.54 1.50
CA TRP A 60 3.27 8.03 0.18
C TRP A 60 2.01 7.57 -0.58
N LEU A 61 1.03 6.94 0.11
CA LEU A 61 -0.22 6.49 -0.51
C LEU A 61 -1.04 7.66 -1.11
N LEU A 62 -0.95 8.85 -0.52
CA LEU A 62 -1.62 10.05 -1.00
C LEU A 62 -1.03 10.52 -2.34
N ASN A 63 0.30 10.49 -2.46
CA ASN A 63 1.02 10.89 -3.67
C ASN A 63 1.10 9.78 -4.73
N TYR A 64 1.01 8.52 -4.32
CA TYR A 64 1.17 7.39 -5.22
C TYR A 64 -0.01 7.25 -6.17
N ARG A 65 0.29 7.07 -7.46
CA ARG A 65 -0.69 6.62 -8.45
C ARG A 65 -0.37 5.19 -8.83
N LEU A 66 -1.39 4.33 -8.73
CA LEU A 66 -1.30 2.99 -9.31
C LEU A 66 -1.09 3.14 -10.81
N PRO A 67 -0.02 2.57 -11.38
CA PRO A 67 0.12 2.47 -12.83
C PRO A 67 -1.02 1.62 -13.38
N ASP A 68 -1.53 2.01 -14.55
CA ASP A 68 -2.55 1.25 -15.29
C ASP A 68 -1.99 -0.07 -15.87
#